data_AF-A0A9E3D8U3-F1
#
_entry.id   AF-A0A9E3D8U3-F1
#
_cell.length_a   1.000
_cell.length_b   1.000
_cell.length_c   1.000
_cell.angle_alpha   90.00
_cell.angle_beta   90.00
_cell.angle_gamma   90.00
#
_symmetry.space_group_name_H-M   'P 1'
#
loop_
_entity.id
_entity.type
_entity.pdbx_description
1 polymer ?
#
loop_
_entity_poly.entity_id
_entity_poly.type
_entity_poly.pdbx_seq_one_letter_code
_entity_poly.pdbx_strand_id
1 'polypeptide(L)'
;MSESYDFEPFAASLGATGIIQLPEPADVSSAWSIPLLCIGIAIIACCVLVPAANENRDLLLENAHLQADLTQINKQIAINEQFLKSVADNPTLLERLAERQMKLVRNGESVLKVQGEAAPQAQMSPFLLLNLPPPQMAPELAPPRHAWISTIAQQPRIRLFAMGGALLLMATSLVLGAAPRRADD
;
A
#
# COMPACT_ATOMS: atom_id res chain seq x y z
N MET A 1 2.43 24.87 -1.92
CA MET A 1 3.57 23.95 -1.74
C MET A 1 3.21 22.66 -2.42
N SER A 2 3.62 22.53 -3.68
CA SER A 2 3.41 21.37 -4.55
C SER A 2 4.77 20.73 -4.75
N GLU A 3 5.07 19.69 -3.98
CA GLU A 3 6.23 18.83 -4.23
C GLU A 3 5.95 18.01 -5.49
N SER A 4 6.48 18.51 -6.60
CA SER A 4 6.69 17.75 -7.82
C SER A 4 7.69 16.63 -7.51
N TYR A 5 7.19 15.42 -7.32
CA TYR A 5 8.01 14.21 -7.31
C TYR A 5 8.47 13.95 -8.74
N ASP A 6 9.68 14.40 -9.07
CA ASP A 6 10.39 14.01 -10.27
C ASP A 6 10.66 12.50 -10.20
N PHE A 7 9.87 11.74 -10.94
CA PHE A 7 10.06 10.31 -11.16
C PHE A 7 11.22 10.14 -12.14
N GLU A 8 12.43 10.31 -11.64
CA GLU A 8 13.66 9.93 -12.33
C GLU A 8 13.54 8.45 -12.78
N PRO A 9 13.76 8.14 -14.07
CA PRO A 9 13.70 6.76 -14.53
C PRO A 9 14.82 5.97 -13.86
N PHE A 10 14.43 5.03 -12.99
CA PHE A 10 15.29 4.03 -12.34
C PHE A 10 16.18 3.23 -13.32
N ALA A 11 15.98 3.38 -14.63
CA ALA A 11 16.84 2.87 -15.68
C ALA A 11 18.27 3.46 -15.69
N ALA A 12 18.50 4.63 -15.10
CA ALA A 12 19.82 5.28 -15.16
C ALA A 12 20.82 4.82 -14.08
N SER A 13 20.37 4.30 -12.92
CA SER A 13 21.29 3.95 -11.81
C SER A 13 21.84 2.52 -11.86
N LEU A 14 21.30 1.66 -12.73
CA LEU A 14 21.82 0.30 -12.96
C LEU A 14 23.07 0.26 -13.86
N GLY A 15 23.58 1.41 -14.31
CA GLY A 15 24.68 1.48 -15.27
C GLY A 15 26.10 1.62 -14.72
N ALA A 16 26.31 1.82 -13.40
CA ALA A 16 27.59 2.39 -12.93
C ALA A 16 28.45 1.54 -11.97
N THR A 17 28.00 0.39 -11.46
CA THR A 17 28.83 -0.44 -10.58
C THR A 17 28.72 -1.93 -10.92
N GLY A 18 29.58 -2.37 -11.83
CA GLY A 18 29.72 -3.78 -12.17
C GLY A 18 30.13 -3.93 -13.62
N ILE A 19 31.38 -3.62 -13.94
CA ILE A 19 32.01 -4.06 -15.18
C ILE A 19 32.07 -5.58 -15.11
N ILE A 20 30.99 -6.25 -15.52
CA ILE A 20 31.03 -7.63 -15.94
C ILE A 20 31.94 -7.59 -17.18
N GLN A 21 33.14 -8.14 -17.06
CA GLN A 21 33.97 -8.46 -18.22
C GLN A 21 33.09 -9.31 -19.15
N LEU A 22 32.58 -8.72 -20.23
CA LEU A 22 31.94 -9.50 -21.28
C LEU A 22 33.04 -10.39 -21.86
N PRO A 23 32.91 -11.73 -21.79
CA PRO A 23 33.84 -12.61 -22.46
C PRO A 23 33.87 -12.25 -23.95
N GLU A 24 35.08 -12.16 -24.50
CA GLU A 24 35.36 -12.01 -25.93
C GLU A 24 34.47 -12.99 -26.71
N PRO A 25 33.76 -12.56 -27.77
CA PRO A 25 32.85 -13.44 -28.48
C PRO A 25 33.69 -14.55 -29.13
N ALA A 26 33.74 -15.71 -28.48
CA ALA A 26 34.20 -16.94 -29.11
C ALA A 26 33.25 -17.17 -30.29
N ASP A 27 33.77 -16.92 -31.49
CA ASP A 27 33.03 -17.14 -32.72
C ASP A 27 32.45 -18.55 -32.69
N VAL A 28 31.16 -18.63 -33.00
CA VAL A 28 30.34 -19.85 -33.09
C VAL A 28 29.66 -20.31 -31.79
N SER A 29 28.83 -19.45 -31.20
CA SER A 29 27.69 -19.88 -30.36
C SER A 29 26.62 -20.54 -31.24
N SER A 30 26.07 -21.69 -30.82
CA SER A 30 24.91 -22.27 -31.51
C SER A 30 23.77 -21.24 -31.54
N ALA A 31 23.14 -21.02 -32.70
CA ALA A 31 22.12 -19.98 -32.90
C ALA A 31 20.92 -20.07 -31.93
N TRP A 32 20.80 -21.19 -31.20
CA TRP A 32 19.74 -21.47 -30.25
C TRP A 32 20.11 -21.17 -28.79
N SER A 33 21.38 -21.03 -28.41
CA SER A 33 21.77 -20.86 -26.99
C SER A 33 21.39 -19.48 -26.43
N ILE A 34 21.58 -18.43 -27.22
CA ILE A 34 21.28 -17.03 -26.85
C ILE A 34 19.80 -16.83 -26.52
N PRO A 35 18.82 -17.17 -27.42
CA PRO A 35 17.41 -17.00 -27.08
C PRO A 35 17.00 -17.85 -25.88
N LEU A 36 17.58 -19.05 -25.72
CA LEU A 36 17.31 -19.94 -24.61
C LEU A 36 17.75 -19.34 -23.27
N LEU A 37 18.92 -18.72 -23.24
CA LEU A 37 19.46 -18.00 -22.07
C LEU A 37 18.59 -16.78 -21.74
N CYS A 38 18.23 -15.98 -22.75
CA CYS A 38 17.34 -14.83 -22.56
C CYS A 38 15.98 -15.23 -21.99
N ILE A 39 15.39 -16.33 -22.44
CA ILE A 39 14.13 -16.86 -21.90
C ILE A 39 14.30 -17.24 -20.42
N GLY A 40 15.38 -17.92 -20.06
CA GLY A 40 15.69 -18.24 -18.66
C GLY A 40 15.74 -17.00 -17.78
N ILE A 41 16.45 -15.94 -18.23
CA ILE A 41 16.57 -14.68 -17.47
C ILE A 41 15.20 -14.02 -17.35
N ALA A 42 14.43 -13.97 -18.44
CA ALA A 42 13.12 -13.36 -18.45
C ALA A 42 12.16 -14.04 -17.47
N ILE A 43 12.20 -15.37 -17.35
CA ILE A 43 11.37 -16.12 -16.39
C ILE A 43 11.77 -15.77 -14.95
N ILE A 44 13.07 -15.77 -14.62
CA ILE A 44 13.55 -15.43 -13.27
C ILE A 44 13.16 -13.98 -12.93
N ALA A 45 13.41 -13.05 -13.85
CA ALA A 45 13.06 -11.64 -13.68
C ALA A 45 11.55 -11.49 -13.44
N CYS A 46 10.71 -12.15 -14.23
CA CYS A 46 9.27 -12.15 -14.04
C CYS A 46 8.85 -12.68 -12.65
N CYS A 47 9.44 -13.79 -12.19
CA CYS A 47 9.14 -14.39 -10.89
C CYS A 47 9.54 -13.53 -9.69
N VAL A 48 10.50 -12.62 -9.83
CA VAL A 48 10.95 -11.72 -8.76
C VAL A 48 10.26 -10.37 -8.84
N LEU A 49 10.08 -9.83 -10.05
CA LEU A 49 9.58 -8.47 -10.24
C LEU A 49 8.06 -8.36 -9.97
N VAL A 50 7.30 -9.41 -10.30
CA VAL A 50 5.85 -9.45 -10.04
C VAL A 50 5.49 -9.36 -8.56
N PRO A 51 6.05 -10.20 -7.64
CA PRO A 51 5.72 -10.09 -6.22
C PRO A 51 6.20 -8.76 -5.62
N ALA A 52 7.41 -8.31 -5.96
CA ALA A 52 7.93 -7.03 -5.48
C ALA A 52 7.05 -5.84 -5.90
N ALA A 53 6.54 -5.85 -7.14
CA ALA A 53 5.63 -4.82 -7.61
C ALA A 53 4.26 -4.85 -6.91
N ASN A 54 3.79 -6.03 -6.50
CA ASN A 54 2.53 -6.15 -5.75
C ASN A 54 2.70 -5.68 -4.30
N GLU A 55 3.77 -6.09 -3.61
CA GLU A 55 4.09 -5.60 -2.26
C GLU A 55 4.18 -4.06 -2.23
N ASN A 56 4.80 -3.46 -3.25
CA ASN A 56 4.84 -2.01 -3.37
C ASN A 56 3.46 -1.37 -3.51
N ARG A 57 2.52 -2.01 -4.23
CA ARG A 57 1.14 -1.50 -4.35
C ARG A 57 0.40 -1.60 -3.03
N ASP A 58 0.59 -2.70 -2.30
CA ASP A 58 -0.03 -2.92 -1.00
C ASP A 58 0.46 -1.88 0.02
N LEU A 59 1.76 -1.58 0.02
CA LEU A 59 2.33 -0.51 0.86
C LEU A 59 1.79 0.88 0.53
N LEU A 60 1.57 1.18 -0.75
CA LEU A 60 0.97 2.45 -1.17
C LEU A 60 -0.49 2.57 -0.70
N LEU A 61 -1.24 1.48 -0.76
CA LEU A 61 -2.62 1.41 -0.26
C LEU A 61 -2.67 1.62 1.26
N GLU A 62 -1.82 0.92 2.00
CA GLU A 62 -1.72 1.07 3.45
C GLU A 62 -1.29 2.50 3.83
N ASN A 63 -0.33 3.08 3.12
CA ASN A 63 0.08 4.46 3.36
C ASN A 63 -1.08 5.44 3.13
N ALA A 64 -1.84 5.29 2.04
CA ALA A 64 -3.00 6.12 1.77
C ALA A 64 -4.07 5.99 2.86
N HIS A 65 -4.28 4.77 3.38
CA HIS A 65 -5.20 4.53 4.48
C HIS A 65 -4.75 5.21 5.78
N LEU A 66 -3.48 5.03 6.15
CA LEU A 66 -2.90 5.65 7.35
C LEU A 66 -2.92 7.19 7.26
N GLN A 67 -2.69 7.76 6.08
CA GLN A 67 -2.82 9.20 5.88
C GLN A 67 -4.26 9.67 6.11
N ALA A 68 -5.26 8.95 5.61
CA ALA A 68 -6.67 9.28 5.85
C ALA A 68 -7.00 9.26 7.35
N ASP A 69 -6.53 8.25 8.07
CA ASP A 69 -6.73 8.12 9.52
C ASP A 69 -6.07 9.27 10.29
N LEU A 70 -4.84 9.65 9.93
CA LEU A 70 -4.15 10.80 10.54
C LEU A 70 -4.93 12.10 10.31
N THR A 71 -5.49 12.32 9.12
CA THR A 71 -6.31 13.52 8.88
C THR A 71 -7.56 13.55 9.74
N GLN A 72 -8.16 12.38 10.03
CA GLN A 72 -9.34 12.28 10.88
C GLN A 72 -8.99 12.52 12.35
N ILE A 73 -7.91 11.92 12.85
CA ILE A 73 -7.43 12.12 14.23
C ILE A 73 -7.08 13.60 14.44
N ASN A 74 -6.40 14.23 13.49
CA ASN A 74 -6.09 15.66 13.58
C ASN A 74 -7.35 16.53 13.64
N LYS A 75 -8.41 16.17 12.91
CA LYS A 75 -9.72 16.85 13.04
C LYS A 75 -10.35 16.63 14.41
N GLN A 76 -10.25 15.42 14.98
CA GLN A 76 -10.72 15.13 16.35
C GLN A 76 -10.00 15.99 17.37
N ILE A 77 -8.67 16.08 17.29
CA ILE A 77 -7.86 16.88 18.19
C ILE A 77 -8.28 18.35 18.10
N ALA A 78 -8.40 18.90 16.89
CA ALA A 78 -8.82 20.29 16.70
C ALA A 78 -10.22 20.59 17.28
N ILE A 79 -11.18 19.67 17.08
CA ILE A 79 -12.54 19.80 17.65
C ILE A 79 -12.48 19.69 19.18
N ASN A 80 -11.70 18.75 19.72
CA ASN A 80 -11.55 18.56 21.15
C ASN A 80 -10.88 19.76 21.82
N GLU A 81 -9.88 20.38 21.19
CA GLU A 81 -9.25 21.61 21.68
C GLU A 81 -10.24 22.78 21.73
N GLN A 82 -11.06 22.94 20.68
CA GLN A 82 -12.12 23.95 20.66
C GLN A 82 -13.17 23.68 21.75
N PHE A 83 -13.54 22.42 21.95
CA PHE A 83 -14.45 22.01 23.01
C PHE A 83 -13.88 22.34 24.40
N LEU A 84 -12.64 21.94 24.68
CA LEU A 84 -11.97 22.24 25.95
C LEU A 84 -11.89 23.75 26.22
N LYS A 85 -11.61 24.55 25.19
CA LYS A 85 -11.63 26.01 25.28
C LYS A 85 -13.04 26.53 25.63
N SER A 86 -14.07 26.06 24.93
CA SER A 86 -15.46 26.47 25.18
C SER A 86 -15.98 26.07 26.57
N VAL A 87 -15.49 24.95 27.12
CA VAL A 87 -15.82 24.48 28.47
C VAL A 87 -15.09 25.31 29.54
N ALA A 88 -13.83 25.68 29.30
CA ALA A 88 -13.09 26.58 30.18
C ALA A 88 -13.75 27.97 30.27
N ASP A 89 -14.28 28.47 29.15
CA ASP A 89 -14.95 29.78 29.08
C ASP A 89 -16.34 29.79 29.73
N ASN A 90 -17.02 28.64 29.86
CA ASN A 90 -18.41 28.55 30.35
C ASN A 90 -18.55 27.57 31.53
N PRO A 91 -18.56 28.05 32.79
CA PRO A 91 -18.65 27.17 33.96
C PRO A 91 -19.97 26.38 34.04
N THR A 92 -21.05 26.90 33.47
CA THR A 92 -22.37 26.24 33.42
C THR A 92 -22.39 25.01 32.52
N LEU A 93 -21.54 24.94 31.48
CA LEU A 93 -21.37 23.74 30.66
C LEU A 93 -20.62 22.65 31.41
N LEU A 94 -19.63 23.06 32.21
CA LEU A 94 -18.82 22.16 33.04
C LEU A 94 -19.69 21.49 34.11
N GLU A 95 -20.59 22.25 34.75
CA GLU A 95 -21.57 21.72 35.71
C GLU A 95 -22.48 20.66 35.06
N ARG A 96 -23.07 20.95 33.89
CA ARG A 96 -23.90 19.98 33.16
C ARG A 96 -23.13 18.74 32.69
N LEU A 97 -21.84 18.89 32.36
CA LEU A 97 -20.98 17.77 31.99
C LEU A 97 -20.71 16.88 33.20
N ALA A 98 -20.39 17.49 34.34
CA ALA A 98 -20.18 16.79 35.61
C ALA A 98 -21.45 16.07 36.05
N GLU A 99 -22.63 16.71 35.99
CA GLU A 99 -23.93 16.09 36.30
C GLU A 99 -24.20 14.85 35.43
N ARG A 100 -23.91 14.91 34.13
CA ARG A 100 -24.03 13.77 33.22
C ARG A 100 -23.02 12.66 33.53
N GLN A 101 -21.75 12.99 33.78
CA GLN A 101 -20.72 11.97 34.07
C GLN A 101 -20.91 11.30 35.42
N MET A 102 -21.37 12.04 36.43
CA MET A 102 -21.73 11.48 37.73
C MET A 102 -23.03 10.67 37.68
N LYS A 103 -23.73 10.66 36.53
CA LYS A 103 -25.06 10.04 36.34
C LYS A 103 -26.00 10.38 37.50
N LEU A 104 -25.85 11.60 38.02
CA LEU A 104 -26.41 12.00 39.29
C LEU A 104 -27.84 12.47 39.01
N VAL A 105 -28.76 11.52 39.01
CA VAL A 105 -30.19 11.84 38.97
C VAL A 105 -30.52 12.43 40.33
N ARG A 106 -30.83 13.73 40.38
CA ARG A 106 -31.39 14.32 41.61
C ARG A 106 -32.65 13.56 41.95
N ASN A 107 -32.72 13.03 43.17
CA ASN A 107 -33.90 12.36 43.69
C ASN A 107 -35.08 13.36 43.67
N GLY A 108 -35.96 13.25 42.66
CA GLY A 108 -37.11 14.12 42.46
C GLY A 108 -37.39 14.56 41.01
N GLU A 109 -36.41 14.52 40.10
CA GLU A 109 -36.63 14.85 38.69
C GLU A 109 -36.95 13.58 37.88
N SER A 110 -38.23 13.36 37.58
CA SER A 110 -38.62 12.36 36.58
C SER A 110 -38.33 12.91 35.19
N VAL A 111 -37.72 12.09 34.35
CA VAL A 111 -37.40 12.42 32.96
C VAL A 111 -38.72 12.64 32.20
N LEU A 112 -39.14 13.90 32.13
CA LEU A 112 -40.28 14.30 31.31
C LEU A 112 -39.89 14.09 29.84
N LYS A 113 -40.52 13.10 29.21
CA LYS A 113 -40.47 12.90 27.75
C LYS A 113 -41.23 14.07 27.12
N VAL A 114 -40.51 15.08 26.63
CA VAL A 114 -41.13 16.21 25.92
C VAL A 114 -41.62 15.72 24.56
N GLN A 115 -42.94 15.58 24.45
CA GLN A 115 -43.64 15.32 23.20
C GLN A 115 -44.10 16.67 22.65
N GLY A 116 -43.33 17.23 21.70
CA GLY A 116 -43.71 18.39 20.91
C GLY A 116 -43.59 19.74 21.61
N GLU A 117 -42.45 20.40 21.49
CA GLU A 117 -42.40 21.86 21.66
C GLU A 117 -41.32 22.46 20.76
N ALA A 118 -41.70 23.51 20.03
CA ALA A 118 -40.91 24.20 19.04
C ALA A 118 -39.70 24.90 19.68
N ALA A 119 -38.50 24.61 19.20
CA ALA A 119 -37.25 25.16 19.75
C ALA A 119 -37.02 26.62 19.33
N PRO A 120 -36.91 27.58 20.28
CA PRO A 120 -36.26 28.85 19.99
C PRO A 120 -34.74 28.60 19.94
N GLN A 121 -34.17 29.08 18.84
CA GLN A 121 -32.76 29.22 18.48
C GLN A 121 -31.71 28.99 19.62
N ALA A 122 -30.70 28.15 19.31
CA ALA A 122 -29.38 28.08 19.97
C ALA A 122 -29.14 27.10 21.15
N GLN A 123 -29.77 25.92 21.17
CA GLN A 123 -29.23 24.76 21.92
C GLN A 123 -28.72 23.68 20.97
N MET A 124 -27.80 24.04 20.08
CA MET A 124 -27.05 23.05 19.32
C MET A 124 -26.07 22.40 20.31
N SER A 125 -26.38 21.20 20.79
CA SER A 125 -25.57 20.54 21.82
C SER A 125 -24.15 20.32 21.27
N PRO A 126 -23.08 20.77 21.96
CA PRO A 126 -21.70 20.62 21.50
C PRO A 126 -21.28 19.17 21.25
N PHE A 127 -22.05 18.22 21.78
CA PHE A 127 -21.84 16.78 21.62
C PHE A 127 -22.18 16.27 20.21
N LEU A 128 -22.86 17.07 19.38
CA LEU A 128 -23.01 16.78 17.95
C LEU A 128 -21.67 16.98 17.19
N LEU A 129 -20.71 17.71 17.78
CA LEU A 129 -19.37 17.91 17.22
C LEU A 129 -18.46 16.67 17.36
N LEU A 130 -18.79 15.73 18.24
CA LEU A 130 -17.96 14.55 18.52
C LEU A 130 -18.24 13.36 17.58
N ASN A 131 -19.29 13.43 16.77
CA ASN A 131 -19.59 12.39 15.79
C ASN A 131 -18.94 12.75 14.46
N LEU A 132 -17.64 12.47 14.33
CA LEU A 132 -17.02 12.46 13.02
C LEU A 132 -17.52 11.23 12.24
N PRO A 133 -17.89 11.40 10.96
CA PRO A 133 -18.24 10.27 10.12
C PRO A 133 -17.07 9.29 10.04
N PRO A 134 -17.33 7.99 9.88
CA PRO A 134 -16.29 6.98 9.76
C PRO A 134 -15.35 7.33 8.59
N PRO A 135 -14.05 6.96 8.68
CA PRO A 135 -13.09 7.24 7.64
C PRO A 135 -13.61 6.72 6.30
N GLN A 136 -13.56 7.55 5.27
CA GLN A 136 -13.87 7.11 3.91
C GLN A 136 -12.77 6.14 3.50
N MET A 137 -13.15 4.89 3.20
CA MET A 137 -12.22 3.87 2.75
C MET A 137 -11.47 4.40 1.52
N ALA A 138 -10.14 4.27 1.55
CA ALA A 138 -9.30 4.71 0.45
C ALA A 138 -9.76 4.06 -0.86
N PRO A 139 -9.64 4.76 -2.01
CA PRO A 139 -10.07 4.24 -3.30
C PRO A 139 -9.38 2.90 -3.56
N GLU A 140 -10.19 1.88 -3.79
CA GLU A 140 -9.73 0.52 -4.08
C GLU A 140 -8.87 0.58 -5.35
N LEU A 141 -7.58 0.23 -5.22
CA LEU A 141 -6.68 0.23 -6.35
C LEU A 141 -7.21 -0.79 -7.36
N ALA A 142 -7.37 -0.37 -8.62
CA ALA A 142 -7.89 -1.26 -9.65
C ALA A 142 -7.07 -2.56 -9.69
N PRO A 143 -7.73 -3.73 -9.77
CA PRO A 143 -7.02 -5.00 -9.75
C PRO A 143 -6.02 -5.06 -10.92
N PRO A 144 -4.87 -5.73 -10.74
CA PRO A 144 -3.87 -5.84 -11.78
C PRO A 144 -4.49 -6.47 -13.04
N ARG A 145 -4.27 -5.81 -14.19
CA ARG A 145 -4.89 -6.12 -15.51
C ARG A 145 -4.62 -7.55 -16.01
N HIS A 146 -3.68 -8.26 -15.41
CA HIS A 146 -3.23 -9.62 -15.74
C HIS A 146 -3.39 -10.57 -14.53
N ALA A 147 -4.60 -10.65 -13.98
CA ALA A 147 -4.90 -11.42 -12.75
C ALA A 147 -4.39 -12.87 -12.78
N TRP A 148 -4.40 -13.53 -13.95
CA TRP A 148 -4.01 -14.93 -14.07
C TRP A 148 -2.50 -15.19 -13.96
N ILE A 149 -1.65 -14.25 -14.40
CA ILE A 149 -0.18 -14.39 -14.27
C ILE A 149 0.22 -14.11 -12.82
N SER A 150 -0.41 -13.11 -12.21
CA SER A 150 -0.17 -12.79 -10.80
C SER A 150 -0.58 -13.92 -9.87
N THR A 151 -1.70 -14.62 -10.11
CA THR A 151 -2.11 -15.74 -9.25
C THR A 151 -1.15 -16.93 -9.33
N ILE A 152 -0.58 -17.19 -10.51
CA ILE A 152 0.46 -18.22 -10.69
C ILE A 152 1.76 -17.81 -9.98
N ALA A 153 2.17 -16.55 -10.10
CA ALA A 153 3.38 -16.03 -9.48
C ALA A 153 3.29 -15.92 -7.94
N GLN A 154 2.08 -15.82 -7.39
CA GLN A 154 1.84 -15.73 -5.95
C GLN A 154 2.02 -17.07 -5.22
N GLN A 155 1.90 -18.21 -5.90
CA GLN A 155 2.05 -19.51 -5.24
C GLN A 155 3.53 -19.83 -5.03
N PRO A 156 4.02 -19.96 -3.77
CA PRO A 156 5.45 -20.14 -3.50
C PRO A 156 5.99 -21.46 -4.07
N ARG A 157 5.14 -22.48 -4.16
CA ARG A 157 5.48 -23.77 -4.76
C ARG A 157 5.75 -23.63 -6.27
N ILE A 158 4.83 -22.99 -7.00
CA ILE A 158 5.00 -22.78 -8.44
C ILE A 158 6.20 -21.87 -8.71
N ARG A 159 6.40 -20.83 -7.90
CA ARG A 159 7.57 -19.94 -8.02
C ARG A 159 8.89 -20.70 -7.90
N LEU A 160 8.99 -21.61 -6.93
CA LEU A 160 10.18 -22.45 -6.76
C LEU A 160 10.42 -23.34 -8.00
N PHE A 161 9.38 -23.97 -8.53
CA PHE A 161 9.48 -24.78 -9.74
C PHE A 161 9.83 -23.95 -10.98
N ALA A 162 9.28 -22.73 -11.11
CA ALA A 162 9.58 -21.82 -12.20
C ALA A 162 11.04 -21.33 -12.16
N MET A 163 11.55 -20.97 -10.98
CA MET A 163 12.96 -20.62 -10.78
C MET A 163 13.89 -21.80 -11.08
N GLY A 164 13.58 -22.99 -10.55
CA GLY A 164 14.36 -24.20 -10.82
C GLY A 164 14.34 -24.58 -12.31
N GLY A 165 13.18 -24.48 -12.96
CA GLY A 165 13.03 -24.70 -14.40
C GLY A 165 13.84 -23.71 -15.22
N ALA A 166 13.82 -22.41 -14.87
CA ALA A 166 14.59 -21.38 -15.55
C ALA A 166 16.11 -21.57 -15.38
N LEU A 167 16.58 -21.96 -14.19
CA LEU A 167 17.98 -22.31 -13.95
C LEU A 167 18.42 -23.52 -14.75
N LEU A 168 17.58 -24.56 -14.83
CA LEU A 168 17.84 -25.73 -15.68
C LEU A 168 17.92 -25.33 -17.16
N LEU A 169 17.04 -24.42 -17.59
CA LEU A 169 17.03 -23.85 -18.94
C LEU A 169 18.33 -23.10 -19.28
N MET A 170 18.86 -22.33 -18.33
CA MET A 170 20.17 -21.68 -18.48
C MET A 170 21.31 -22.69 -18.49
N ALA A 171 21.25 -23.72 -17.64
CA ALA A 171 22.28 -24.75 -17.61
C ALA A 171 22.31 -25.54 -18.93
N THR A 172 21.15 -25.90 -19.47
CA THR A 172 21.07 -26.58 -20.77
C THR A 172 21.50 -25.68 -21.92
N SER A 173 21.17 -24.38 -21.89
CA SER A 173 21.63 -23.43 -22.90
C SER A 173 23.16 -23.31 -22.94
N LEU A 174 23.81 -23.30 -21.78
CA LEU A 174 25.27 -23.29 -21.66
C LEU A 174 25.90 -24.59 -22.20
N VAL A 175 25.33 -25.75 -21.87
CA VAL A 175 25.82 -27.05 -22.37
C VAL A 175 25.67 -27.16 -23.89
N LEU A 176 24.54 -26.73 -24.44
CA LEU A 176 24.29 -26.70 -25.90
C LEU A 176 25.14 -25.65 -26.62
N GLY A 177 25.52 -24.57 -25.94
CA GLY A 177 26.41 -23.54 -26.46
C GLY A 177 27.88 -23.96 -26.49
N ALA A 178 28.29 -24.88 -25.61
CA ALA A 178 29.68 -25.34 -25.48
C ALA A 178 30.04 -26.52 -26.42
N ALA A 179 29.12 -27.00 -27.26
CA ALA A 179 29.37 -28.13 -28.13
C ALA A 179 30.49 -27.81 -29.15
N PRO A 180 31.60 -28.56 -29.16
CA PRO A 180 32.71 -28.29 -30.06
C PRO A 180 32.30 -28.54 -31.51
N ARG A 181 32.60 -27.57 -32.39
CA ARG A 181 32.42 -27.72 -33.84
C ARG A 181 33.27 -28.93 -34.28
N ARG A 182 32.61 -29.95 -34.81
CA ARG A 182 33.27 -31.11 -35.42
C ARG A 182 34.11 -30.56 -36.58
N ALA A 183 35.43 -30.59 -36.44
CA ALA A 183 36.40 -30.04 -37.38
C ALA A 183 36.64 -30.99 -38.56
N ASP A 184 35.57 -31.52 -39.14
CA ASP A 184 35.60 -32.44 -40.27
C ASP A 184 34.79 -31.82 -41.41
N ASP A 185 35.42 -30.91 -42.16
CA ASP A 185 35.18 -30.58 -43.59
C ASP A 185 36.35 -29.73 -44.13
#